data_AF-A0A183SKH2-F1
#
_entry.id   AF-A0A183SKH2-F1
#
_cell.length_a   1.000
_cell.length_b   1.000
_cell.length_c   1.000
_cell.angle_alpha   90.00
_cell.angle_beta   90.00
_cell.angle_gamma   90.00
#
_symmetry.space_group_name_H-M   'P 1'
#
loop_
_entity.id
_entity.type
_entity.pdbx_description
1 polymer ?
#
loop_
_entity_poly.entity_id
_entity_poly.type
_entity_poly.pdbx_seq_one_letter_code
_entity_poly.pdbx_strand_id
1 'polypeptide(L)'
;MRRVYYIKQYLKALRLISSTEERDCTRFVNNSLGADGIFILQIVSKVASDLIALDVTATLWKNYRRAKITGTEEDVNRLLETVNRGSSAV
;
A
#
# COMPACT_ATOMS: atom_id res chain seq x y z
N MET A 1 -0.24 5.23 15.99
CA MET A 1 -1.65 4.81 15.86
C MET A 1 -2.56 5.84 15.18
N ARG A 2 -2.60 7.13 15.61
CA ARG A 2 -3.47 8.17 14.97
C ARG A 2 -3.33 8.26 13.45
N ARG A 3 -2.09 8.21 12.96
CA ARG A 3 -1.72 8.20 11.54
C ARG A 3 -2.39 7.08 10.73
N VAL A 4 -2.35 5.85 11.26
CA VAL A 4 -2.99 4.69 10.63
C VAL A 4 -4.51 4.83 10.64
N TYR A 5 -5.08 5.28 11.76
CA TYR A 5 -6.52 5.51 11.86
C TYR A 5 -7.01 6.51 10.81
N TYR A 6 -6.33 7.65 10.66
CA TYR A 6 -6.68 8.68 9.68
C TYR A 6 -6.82 8.10 8.26
N ILE A 7 -5.78 7.42 7.77
CA ILE A 7 -5.78 6.81 6.44
C ILE A 7 -6.82 5.68 6.33
N LYS A 8 -6.94 4.86 7.39
CA LYS A 8 -7.88 3.73 7.42
C LYS A 8 -9.33 4.18 7.28
N GLN A 9 -9.70 5.37 7.79
CA GLN A 9 -11.07 5.89 7.63
C GLN A 9 -11.40 6.19 6.16
N TYR A 10 -10.48 6.82 5.41
CA TYR A 10 -10.70 7.06 3.98
C TYR A 10 -10.78 5.75 3.18
N LEU A 11 -9.92 4.78 3.46
CA LEU A 11 -9.97 3.48 2.78
C LEU A 11 -11.25 2.70 3.11
N LYS A 12 -11.75 2.78 4.35
CA LYS A 12 -13.02 2.18 4.76
C LYS A 12 -14.21 2.86 4.11
N ALA A 13 -14.22 4.19 4.02
CA ALA A 13 -15.29 4.95 3.37
C ALA A 13 -15.47 4.52 1.90
N LEU A 14 -14.37 4.18 1.23
CA LEU A 14 -14.36 3.66 -0.14
C LEU A 14 -14.48 2.13 -0.26
N ARG A 15 -14.59 1.41 0.86
CA ARG A 15 -14.61 -0.06 0.90
C ARG A 15 -13.39 -0.71 0.23
N LEU A 16 -12.23 -0.06 0.28
CA LEU A 16 -10.97 -0.52 -0.34
C LEU A 16 -10.12 -1.40 0.58
N ILE A 17 -10.56 -1.59 1.83
CA ILE A 17 -9.86 -2.39 2.83
C ILE A 17 -10.82 -3.32 3.55
N SER A 18 -10.43 -4.59 3.61
CA SER A 18 -11.09 -5.63 4.41
C SER A 18 -10.38 -5.86 5.75
N SER A 19 -10.99 -6.61 6.66
CA SER A 19 -10.41 -6.92 7.98
C SER A 19 -9.08 -7.70 7.89
N THR A 20 -8.86 -8.44 6.81
CA THR A 20 -7.62 -9.21 6.58
C THR A 20 -6.46 -8.32 6.13
N GLU A 21 -6.73 -7.12 5.61
CA GLU A 21 -5.73 -6.19 5.06
C GLU A 21 -5.25 -5.15 6.09
N GLU A 22 -5.65 -5.23 7.36
CA GLU A 22 -5.28 -4.25 8.38
C GLU A 22 -3.76 -4.14 8.61
N ARG A 23 -3.05 -5.26 8.51
CA ARG A 23 -1.58 -5.30 8.60
C ARG A 23 -0.93 -4.60 7.40
N ASP A 24 -1.49 -4.78 6.21
CA ASP A 24 -1.01 -4.13 4.99
C ASP A 24 -1.26 -2.63 5.02
N CYS A 25 -2.40 -2.19 5.54
CA CYS A 25 -2.65 -0.76 5.76
C CYS A 25 -1.65 -0.15 6.75
N THR A 26 -1.33 -0.86 7.83
CA THR A 26 -0.31 -0.40 8.78
C THR A 26 1.06 -0.25 8.12
N ARG A 27 1.46 -1.21 7.26
CA ARG A 27 2.70 -1.13 6.48
C ARG A 27 2.67 0.00 5.45
N PHE A 28 1.59 0.16 4.71
CA PHE A 28 1.42 1.25 3.76
C PHE A 28 1.60 2.62 4.44
N VAL A 29 0.96 2.82 5.60
CA VAL A 29 1.04 4.08 6.34
C VAL A 29 2.44 4.31 6.89
N ASN A 30 3.07 3.30 7.50
CA ASN A 30 4.35 3.49 8.17
C ASN A 30 5.54 3.49 7.20
N ASN A 31 5.51 2.68 6.15
CA ASN A 31 6.66 2.42 5.30
C ASN A 31 6.55 3.11 3.93
N SER A 32 5.34 3.32 3.40
CA SER A 32 5.15 3.91 2.07
C SER A 32 4.72 5.38 2.12
N LEU A 33 3.82 5.75 3.03
CA LEU A 33 3.43 7.15 3.23
C LEU A 33 4.37 7.89 4.17
N GLY A 34 4.75 7.26 5.28
CA GLY A 34 5.56 7.89 6.32
C GLY A 34 4.84 9.05 7.02
N ALA A 35 5.60 9.88 7.74
CA ALA A 35 5.04 11.06 8.41
C ALA A 35 4.65 12.15 7.39
N ASP A 36 5.49 12.39 6.40
CA ASP A 36 5.33 13.49 5.44
C ASP A 36 4.18 13.25 4.47
N GLY A 37 4.02 12.02 3.97
CA GLY A 37 2.89 11.68 3.10
C GLY A 37 1.54 11.90 3.80
N ILE A 38 1.45 11.60 5.10
CA ILE A 38 0.23 11.84 5.88
C ILE A 38 0.03 13.33 6.13
N PHE A 39 1.10 14.06 6.44
CA PHE A 39 1.05 15.51 6.61
C PHE A 39 0.55 16.20 5.34
N ILE A 40 1.06 15.81 4.17
CA ILE A 40 0.61 16.32 2.88
C ILE A 40 -0.87 15.99 2.67
N LEU A 41 -1.31 14.75 2.94
CA LEU A 41 -2.72 14.38 2.83
C LEU A 41 -3.63 15.18 3.78
N GLN A 42 -3.14 15.57 4.96
CA GLN A 42 -3.86 16.46 5.87
C GLN A 42 -3.95 17.89 5.34
N ILE A 43 -2.90 18.39 4.68
CA ILE A 43 -2.95 19.70 3.99
C ILE A 43 -3.93 19.64 2.83
N VAL A 44 -3.89 18.59 2.00
CA VAL A 44 -4.80 18.41 0.87
C VAL A 44 -6.25 18.40 1.35
N SER A 45 -6.56 17.67 2.43
CA SER A 45 -7.90 17.68 3.04
C SER A 45 -8.35 19.10 3.44
N LYS A 46 -7.45 19.89 4.02
CA LYS A 46 -7.74 21.28 4.42
C LYS A 46 -7.93 22.25 3.27
N VAL A 47 -7.16 22.10 2.18
CA VAL A 47 -7.13 23.07 1.06
C VAL A 47 -8.12 22.68 -0.04
N ALA A 48 -8.32 21.39 -0.27
CA ALA A 48 -9.07 20.85 -1.42
C ALA A 48 -10.24 19.93 -1.01
N SER A 49 -10.58 19.89 0.28
CA SER A 49 -11.59 19.01 0.90
C SER A 49 -11.17 17.54 1.11
N ASP A 50 -11.89 16.89 2.03
CA ASP A 50 -11.73 15.47 2.32
C ASP A 50 -11.99 14.57 1.12
N LEU A 51 -12.83 14.99 0.16
CA LEU A 51 -13.12 14.18 -1.03
C LEU A 51 -11.88 14.01 -1.92
N ILE A 52 -11.09 15.08 -2.08
CA ILE A 52 -9.85 15.04 -2.85
C ILE A 52 -8.77 14.24 -2.10
N ALA A 53 -8.61 14.47 -0.79
CA ALA A 53 -7.67 13.69 0.02
C ALA A 53 -8.02 12.18 0.02
N LEU A 54 -9.31 11.85 0.00
CA LEU A 54 -9.82 10.50 -0.07
C LEU A 54 -9.49 9.85 -1.43
N ASP A 55 -9.68 10.54 -2.55
CA ASP A 55 -9.34 10.02 -3.89
C ASP A 55 -7.82 9.80 -4.07
N VAL A 56 -7.00 10.76 -3.61
CA VAL A 56 -5.54 10.63 -3.60
C VAL A 56 -5.12 9.43 -2.75
N THR A 57 -5.69 9.28 -1.55
CA THR A 57 -5.41 8.14 -0.65
C THR A 57 -5.76 6.82 -1.32
N ALA A 58 -6.90 6.75 -2.01
CA ALA A 58 -7.34 5.56 -2.75
C ALA A 58 -6.35 5.17 -3.86
N THR A 59 -5.88 6.16 -4.61
CA THR A 59 -4.93 5.97 -5.70
C THR A 59 -3.58 5.47 -5.17
N LEU A 60 -3.06 6.08 -4.11
CA LEU A 60 -1.82 5.64 -3.47
C LEU A 60 -1.93 4.21 -2.91
N TRP A 61 -3.07 3.86 -2.31
CA TRP A 61 -3.32 2.50 -1.82
C TRP A 61 -3.36 1.47 -2.95
N LYS A 62 -4.05 1.78 -4.06
CA LYS A 62 -4.07 0.92 -5.25
C LYS A 62 -2.66 0.72 -5.82
N ASN A 63 -1.86 1.78 -5.89
CA ASN A 63 -0.47 1.72 -6.35
C ASN A 63 0.39 0.87 -5.41
N TYR A 64 0.26 1.04 -4.10
CA TYR A 64 0.94 0.20 -3.11
C TYR A 64 0.61 -1.29 -3.29
N ARG A 65 -0.67 -1.62 -3.45
CA ARG A 65 -1.10 -3.00 -3.71
C ARG A 65 -0.52 -3.57 -5.00
N ARG A 66 -0.55 -2.80 -6.09
CA ARG A 66 0.03 -3.21 -7.37
C ARG A 66 1.52 -3.48 -7.23
N ALA A 67 2.26 -2.56 -6.62
CA ALA A 67 3.70 -2.73 -6.38
C ALA A 67 4.00 -3.96 -5.52
N LYS A 68 3.18 -4.25 -4.50
CA LYS A 68 3.32 -5.45 -3.68
C LYS A 68 3.11 -6.73 -4.51
N ILE A 69 2.10 -6.78 -5.37
CA ILE A 69 1.82 -7.96 -6.21
C ILE A 69 2.98 -8.18 -7.18
N THR A 70 3.37 -7.14 -7.92
CA THR A 70 4.45 -7.20 -8.91
C THR A 70 5.80 -7.61 -8.27
N GLY A 71 6.16 -7.02 -7.13
CA GLY A 71 7.35 -7.42 -6.36
C GLY A 71 7.33 -8.90 -5.94
N THR A 72 6.15 -9.43 -5.62
CA THR A 72 6.00 -10.84 -5.24
C THR A 72 6.18 -11.76 -6.46
N GLU A 73 5.68 -11.37 -7.63
CA GLU A 73 5.85 -12.15 -8.87
C GLU A 73 7.32 -12.21 -9.29
N GLU A 74 8.06 -11.11 -9.13
CA GLU A 74 9.49 -11.05 -9.44
C GLU A 74 10.33 -11.90 -8.47
N ASP A 75 10.01 -11.86 -7.18
CA ASP A 75 10.66 -12.69 -6.17
C ASP A 75 10.37 -14.19 -6.40
N VAL A 76 9.14 -14.54 -6.74
CA VAL A 76 8.76 -15.92 -7.10
C VAL A 76 9.48 -16.38 -8.35
N ASN A 77 9.54 -15.55 -9.40
CA ASN A 77 10.25 -15.88 -10.64
C ASN A 77 11.75 -16.11 -10.39
N ARG A 78 12.39 -15.26 -9.58
CA ARG A 78 13.79 -15.46 -9.16
C ARG A 78 13.99 -16.78 -8.42
N LEU A 79 13.08 -17.13 -7.50
CA LEU A 79 13.13 -18.41 -6.79
C LEU A 79 13.03 -19.59 -7.76
N LEU A 80 12.07 -19.54 -8.70
CA LEU A 80 11.91 -20.59 -9.71
C LEU A 80 13.16 -20.73 -10.61
N GLU A 81 13.78 -19.64 -11.01
CA GLU A 81 15.04 -19.66 -11.77
C GLU A 81 16.18 -20.32 -11.00
N THR A 82 16.31 -20.04 -9.69
CA THR A 82 17.34 -20.66 -8.85
C THR A 82 17.13 -22.17 -8.69
N VAL A 83 15.88 -22.62 -8.60
CA VAL A 83 15.54 -24.05 -8.55
C VAL A 83 15.85 -24.73 -9.88
N ASN A 84 15.49 -24.10 -11.01
CA ASN A 84 15.68 -24.70 -12.32
C ASN A 84 17.15 -24.82 -12.73
N ARG A 85 18.01 -23.89 -12.27
CA ARG A 85 19.48 -23.99 -12.43
C ARG A 85 20.10 -25.15 -11.64
N GLY A 86 19.51 -25.54 -10.50
CA GLY A 86 19.98 -26.66 -9.69
C GLY A 86 19.69 -28.04 -10.30
N SER A 87 18.62 -28.16 -11.10
CA SER A 87 18.22 -29.42 -11.75
C SER A 87 19.00 -29.77 -13.02
N SER A 88 19.72 -28.81 -13.61
CA SER A 88 20.46 -29.03 -14.86
C SER A 88 21.92 -29.47 -14.66
N ALA A 89 22.35 -29.66 -13.40
CA ALA A 89 23.72 -30.02 -13.02
C ALA A 89 23.93 -31.53 -12.73
N VAL A 90 23.02 -32.39 -13.18
CA VAL A 90 23.11 -33.87 -13.06
C VAL A 90 23.16 -34.50 -14.43
#